data_AF-A0A654B8S5-F1
#
_entry.id   AF-A0A654B8S5-F1
#
_cell.length_a   1.000
_cell.length_b   1.000
_cell.length_c   1.000
_cell.angle_alpha   90.00
_cell.angle_beta   90.00
_cell.angle_gamma   90.00
#
_symmetry.space_group_name_H-M   'P 1'
#
loop_
_entity.id
_entity.type
_entity.pdbx_description
1 polymer ?
#
loop_
_entity_poly.entity_id
_entity_poly.type
_entity_poly.pdbx_seq_one_letter_code
_entity_poly.pdbx_strand_id
1 'polypeptide(L)'
;MTIAGKVKQRFRPPYSLNAIFLCHAATQAMKAALFPTGDEPPACDDRETLARRFAGYEGRVIASPAAAACATAGWIAQTYLIDDAFRDIDYGEWRGHSISAIAEQDPEGVAAWLANVDARPHGGESVAMLYERVAKALSGLARDNAMNERCLIVTHAIVVKAVLAHVRREPPASILAMNFAPLSSLSLDHRVLNFVAQ
;
A
#
# COMPACT_ATOMS: atom_id res chain seq x y z
N MET A 1 17.04 -9.02 21.70
CA MET A 1 17.72 -7.71 21.60
C MET A 1 16.74 -6.77 20.90
N THR A 2 16.06 -5.94 21.68
CA THR A 2 14.92 -5.09 21.27
C THR A 2 15.40 -3.91 20.43
N ILE A 3 14.99 -3.81 19.17
CA ILE A 3 15.29 -2.64 18.32
C ILE A 3 14.06 -1.74 18.29
N ALA A 4 13.91 -0.92 19.32
CA ALA A 4 13.10 0.28 19.27
C ALA A 4 14.00 1.43 18.80
N GLY A 5 14.06 1.66 17.49
CA GLY A 5 14.87 2.72 16.91
C GLY A 5 14.41 3.05 15.49
N LYS A 6 14.00 4.30 15.25
CA LYS A 6 13.76 4.81 13.90
C LYS A 6 15.07 4.73 13.11
N VAL A 7 15.23 3.71 12.29
CA VAL A 7 16.38 3.58 11.39
C VAL A 7 16.22 4.62 10.28
N LYS A 8 16.95 5.73 10.39
CA LYS A 8 17.10 6.72 9.31
C LYS A 8 18.25 6.30 8.40
N GLN A 9 17.96 5.53 7.34
CA GLN A 9 18.95 5.31 6.29
C GLN A 9 18.89 6.46 5.27
N ARG A 10 20.04 7.09 5.01
CA ARG A 10 20.18 8.12 3.96
C ARG A 10 20.25 7.42 2.61
N PHE A 11 19.12 7.37 1.92
CA PHE A 11 19.01 6.91 0.54
C PHE A 11 18.46 8.05 -0.32
N ARG A 12 19.07 8.33 -1.49
CA ARG A 12 18.50 9.27 -2.47
C ARG A 12 17.53 8.50 -3.37
N PRO A 13 16.21 8.72 -3.26
CA PRO A 13 15.26 8.09 -4.17
C PRO A 13 15.60 8.45 -5.63
N PRO A 14 15.30 7.57 -6.60
CA PRO A 14 15.51 7.87 -8.02
C PRO A 14 14.60 9.00 -8.55
N TYR A 15 13.70 9.52 -7.71
CA TYR A 15 12.73 10.55 -8.03
C TYR A 15 12.85 11.73 -7.05
N SER A 16 12.72 12.96 -7.55
CA SER A 16 12.43 14.12 -6.70
C SER A 16 10.95 14.10 -6.33
N LEU A 17 10.61 13.32 -5.31
CA LEU A 17 9.23 13.14 -4.86
C LEU A 17 9.12 13.39 -3.35
N ASN A 18 8.16 14.21 -2.95
CA ASN A 18 7.75 14.40 -1.56
C ASN A 18 6.37 13.76 -1.35
N ALA A 19 6.34 12.51 -0.90
CA ALA A 19 5.11 11.72 -0.81
C ALA A 19 5.03 10.90 0.48
N ILE A 20 3.82 10.77 1.02
CA ILE A 20 3.49 9.83 2.08
C ILE A 20 2.58 8.77 1.49
N PHE A 21 2.94 7.51 1.65
CA PHE A 21 2.08 6.37 1.33
C PHE A 21 1.52 5.83 2.64
N LEU A 22 0.21 5.81 2.77
CA LEU A 22 -0.52 5.40 3.97
C LEU A 22 -1.34 4.15 3.64
N CYS A 23 -1.16 3.08 4.41
CA CYS A 23 -2.07 1.94 4.38
C CYS A 23 -3.46 2.41 4.83
N HIS A 24 -4.53 2.01 4.14
CA HIS A 24 -5.89 2.33 4.54
C HIS A 24 -6.24 1.69 5.89
N ALA A 25 -7.32 2.18 6.51
CA ALA A 25 -7.84 1.64 7.77
C ALA A 25 -8.26 0.16 7.61
N ALA A 26 -8.19 -0.61 8.70
CA ALA A 26 -8.46 -2.05 8.67
C ALA A 26 -9.87 -2.33 8.15
N THR A 27 -10.06 -3.38 7.35
CA THR A 27 -11.40 -3.84 6.92
C THR A 27 -11.80 -5.13 7.63
N GLN A 28 -13.09 -5.49 7.52
CA GLN A 28 -13.56 -6.76 8.08
C GLN A 28 -12.98 -7.97 7.33
N ALA A 29 -12.76 -7.85 6.01
CA ALA A 29 -12.09 -8.88 5.22
C ALA A 29 -10.71 -9.23 5.76
N MET A 30 -9.91 -8.21 6.14
CA MET A 30 -8.60 -8.43 6.77
C MET A 30 -8.72 -9.20 8.09
N LYS A 31 -9.69 -8.83 8.94
CA LYS A 31 -9.92 -9.51 10.24
C LYS A 31 -10.40 -10.94 10.06
N ALA A 32 -11.16 -11.21 9.01
CA ALA A 32 -11.71 -12.52 8.69
C ALA A 32 -10.82 -13.36 7.77
N ALA A 33 -9.60 -12.90 7.45
CA ALA A 33 -8.67 -13.57 6.54
C ALA A 33 -9.32 -13.91 5.18
N LEU A 34 -10.06 -12.96 4.63
CA LEU A 34 -10.64 -13.04 3.28
C LEU A 34 -9.74 -12.31 2.29
N PHE A 35 -9.69 -12.80 1.05
CA PHE A 35 -9.18 -12.00 -0.06
C PHE A 35 -10.12 -10.80 -0.30
N PRO A 36 -9.60 -9.57 -0.32
CA PRO A 36 -10.44 -8.38 -0.41
C PRO A 36 -11.14 -8.25 -1.77
N THR A 37 -12.37 -7.74 -1.77
CA THR A 37 -13.08 -7.31 -2.97
C THR A 37 -12.78 -5.85 -3.31
N GLY A 38 -12.34 -5.05 -2.34
CA GLY A 38 -12.12 -3.61 -2.52
C GLY A 38 -13.36 -2.77 -2.26
N ASP A 39 -14.53 -3.37 -2.07
CA ASP A 39 -15.77 -2.67 -1.71
C ASP A 39 -15.96 -2.57 -0.20
N GLU A 40 -15.11 -3.24 0.59
CA GLU A 40 -15.25 -3.27 2.03
C GLU A 40 -14.91 -1.91 2.66
N PRO A 41 -15.80 -1.35 3.49
CA PRO A 41 -15.49 -0.14 4.23
C PRO A 41 -14.49 -0.44 5.37
N PRO A 42 -13.93 0.60 5.99
CA PRO A 42 -13.19 0.45 7.23
C PRO A 42 -14.04 -0.22 8.33
N ALA A 43 -13.42 -1.11 9.10
CA ALA A 43 -14.05 -1.84 10.20
C ALA A 43 -14.10 -1.05 11.51
N CYS A 44 -13.37 0.07 11.60
CA CYS A 44 -13.35 0.99 12.73
C CYS A 44 -13.27 2.42 12.22
N ASP A 45 -13.79 3.36 13.02
CA ASP A 45 -13.66 4.79 12.74
C ASP A 45 -12.35 5.32 13.35
N ASP A 46 -11.37 5.60 12.49
CA ASP A 46 -10.05 6.13 12.88
C ASP A 46 -9.91 7.64 12.63
N ARG A 47 -11.02 8.36 12.41
CA ARG A 47 -11.03 9.79 12.08
C ARG A 47 -10.21 10.64 13.04
N GLU A 48 -10.40 10.49 14.34
CA GLU A 48 -9.69 11.33 15.33
C GLU A 48 -8.18 11.09 15.30
N THR A 49 -7.77 9.82 15.21
CA THR A 49 -6.36 9.42 15.11
C THR A 49 -5.70 10.04 13.87
N LEU A 50 -6.38 9.96 12.72
CA LEU A 50 -5.87 10.48 11.46
C LEU A 50 -5.91 12.00 11.39
N ALA A 51 -6.98 12.63 11.88
CA ALA A 51 -7.09 14.08 11.98
C ALA A 51 -5.94 14.66 12.81
N ARG A 52 -5.57 14.01 13.92
CA ARG A 52 -4.42 14.42 14.73
C ARG A 52 -3.09 14.23 13.99
N ARG A 53 -2.92 13.09 13.32
CA ARG A 53 -1.67 12.74 12.62
C ARG A 53 -1.40 13.61 11.40
N PHE A 54 -2.45 13.98 10.67
CA PHE A 54 -2.40 14.77 9.45
C PHE A 54 -3.00 16.16 9.64
N ALA A 55 -3.02 16.66 10.89
CA ALA A 55 -3.49 18.01 11.21
C ALA A 55 -2.70 19.05 10.38
N GLY A 56 -3.43 19.92 9.67
CA GLY A 56 -2.82 20.94 8.82
C GLY A 56 -2.07 20.38 7.61
N TYR A 57 -2.42 19.20 7.12
CA TYR A 57 -1.86 18.68 5.87
C TYR A 57 -2.38 19.49 4.66
N GLU A 58 -1.49 20.23 4.00
CA GLU A 58 -1.81 21.12 2.87
C GLU A 58 -1.31 20.57 1.52
N GLY A 59 -1.29 19.24 1.35
CA GLY A 59 -0.86 18.58 0.12
C GLY A 59 -1.99 17.94 -0.66
N ARG A 60 -1.67 17.44 -1.85
CA ARG A 60 -2.58 16.64 -2.67
C ARG A 60 -2.85 15.29 -2.02
N VAL A 61 -4.12 14.95 -1.85
CA VAL A 61 -4.53 13.61 -1.40
C VAL A 61 -5.01 12.78 -2.58
N ILE A 62 -4.49 11.55 -2.67
CA ILE A 62 -4.82 10.55 -3.68
C ILE A 62 -5.24 9.28 -2.93
N ALA A 63 -6.32 8.65 -3.36
CA ALA A 63 -6.77 7.37 -2.85
C ALA A 63 -6.70 6.31 -3.96
N SER A 64 -6.42 5.06 -3.57
CA SER A 64 -6.77 3.92 -4.41
C SER A 64 -8.30 3.83 -4.58
N PRO A 65 -8.82 3.14 -5.60
CA PRO A 65 -10.26 3.03 -5.82
C PRO A 65 -11.00 2.22 -4.74
N ALA A 66 -10.31 1.56 -3.82
CA ALA A 66 -10.95 0.75 -2.78
C ALA A 66 -11.75 1.61 -1.79
N ALA A 67 -12.92 1.11 -1.38
CA ALA A 67 -13.83 1.80 -0.46
C ALA A 67 -13.14 2.21 0.86
N ALA A 68 -12.31 1.32 1.44
CA ALA A 68 -11.54 1.63 2.64
C ALA A 68 -10.52 2.74 2.44
N ALA A 69 -9.85 2.81 1.28
CA ALA A 69 -8.88 3.85 0.97
C ALA A 69 -9.58 5.20 0.76
N CYS A 70 -10.67 5.24 0.01
CA CYS A 70 -11.51 6.43 -0.20
C CYS A 70 -12.06 6.97 1.13
N ALA A 71 -12.60 6.10 1.99
CA ALA A 71 -13.08 6.50 3.31
C ALA A 71 -11.95 7.04 4.19
N THR A 72 -10.80 6.37 4.21
CA THR A 72 -9.62 6.80 4.98
C THR A 72 -9.10 8.16 4.48
N ALA A 73 -9.06 8.40 3.17
CA ALA A 73 -8.70 9.68 2.58
C ALA A 73 -9.69 10.79 2.94
N GLY A 74 -10.99 10.49 2.91
CA GLY A 74 -12.07 11.41 3.31
C GLY A 74 -12.05 11.79 4.79
N TRP A 75 -11.36 11.03 5.63
CA TRP A 75 -11.12 11.39 7.04
C TRP A 75 -9.97 12.37 7.22
N ILE A 76 -9.12 12.52 6.20
CA ILE A 76 -7.92 13.36 6.23
C ILE A 76 -8.15 14.67 5.47
N ALA A 77 -8.85 14.63 4.34
CA ALA A 77 -9.07 15.78 3.48
C ALA A 77 -10.51 15.86 2.95
N GLN A 78 -10.97 17.09 2.71
CA GLN A 78 -12.30 17.36 2.14
C GLN A 78 -12.40 16.93 0.67
N THR A 79 -11.28 16.96 -0.06
CA THR A 79 -11.20 16.54 -1.46
C THR A 79 -9.97 15.65 -1.66
N TYR A 80 -10.11 14.67 -2.55
CA TYR A 80 -9.03 13.78 -2.96
C TYR A 80 -9.29 13.28 -4.38
N LEU A 81 -8.23 12.83 -5.04
CA LEU A 81 -8.29 12.19 -6.35
C LEU A 81 -8.31 10.67 -6.19
N ILE A 82 -8.92 9.97 -7.13
CA ILE A 82 -8.83 8.51 -7.22
C ILE A 82 -7.84 8.16 -8.33
N ASP A 83 -6.88 7.29 -8.03
CA ASP A 83 -5.90 6.82 -9.01
C ASP A 83 -5.80 5.28 -8.97
N ASP A 84 -6.22 4.67 -10.08
CA ASP A 84 -6.21 3.21 -10.26
C ASP A 84 -4.80 2.62 -10.22
N ALA A 85 -3.76 3.42 -10.52
CA ALA A 85 -2.38 2.95 -10.45
C ALA A 85 -1.96 2.50 -9.04
N PHE A 86 -2.67 2.96 -7.99
CA PHE A 86 -2.46 2.59 -6.60
C PHE A 86 -3.51 1.60 -6.05
N ARG A 87 -4.31 0.93 -6.90
CA ARG A 87 -5.19 -0.18 -6.48
C ARG A 87 -4.40 -1.35 -5.89
N ASP A 88 -5.07 -2.16 -5.08
CA ASP A 88 -4.53 -3.39 -4.51
C ASP A 88 -4.08 -4.38 -5.60
N ILE A 89 -3.41 -5.45 -5.19
CA ILE A 89 -3.20 -6.58 -6.09
C ILE A 89 -4.55 -7.17 -6.50
N ASP A 90 -4.69 -7.52 -7.78
CA ASP A 90 -5.88 -8.19 -8.27
C ASP A 90 -5.84 -9.68 -7.89
N TYR A 91 -6.67 -10.09 -6.94
CA TYR A 91 -6.79 -11.48 -6.52
C TYR A 91 -7.71 -12.31 -7.42
N GLY A 92 -8.19 -11.80 -8.57
CA GLY A 92 -8.98 -12.56 -9.55
C GLY A 92 -10.11 -13.39 -8.93
N GLU A 93 -10.16 -14.69 -9.24
CA GLU A 93 -11.24 -15.60 -8.79
C GLU A 93 -11.24 -15.84 -7.28
N TRP A 94 -10.16 -15.52 -6.56
CA TRP A 94 -10.11 -15.70 -5.11
C TRP A 94 -10.80 -14.57 -4.33
N ARG A 95 -11.14 -13.45 -4.98
CA ARG A 95 -11.77 -12.29 -4.33
C ARG A 95 -13.02 -12.68 -3.54
N GLY A 96 -13.10 -12.23 -2.29
CA GLY A 96 -14.21 -12.51 -1.39
C GLY A 96 -14.17 -13.89 -0.72
N HIS A 97 -13.30 -14.81 -1.16
CA HIS A 97 -13.15 -16.11 -0.53
C HIS A 97 -12.22 -16.05 0.69
N SER A 98 -12.46 -16.96 1.64
CA SER A 98 -11.53 -17.21 2.74
C SER A 98 -10.23 -17.81 2.22
N ILE A 99 -9.10 -17.33 2.73
CA ILE A 99 -7.78 -17.92 2.46
C ILE A 99 -7.78 -19.41 2.84
N SER A 100 -8.43 -19.80 3.95
CA SER A 100 -8.49 -21.20 4.37
C SER A 100 -9.31 -22.06 3.40
N ALA A 101 -10.43 -21.54 2.90
CA ALA A 101 -11.28 -22.26 1.96
C ALA A 101 -10.56 -22.50 0.63
N ILE A 102 -9.81 -21.51 0.14
CA ILE A 102 -8.97 -21.67 -1.03
C ILE A 102 -7.83 -22.66 -0.75
N ALA A 103 -7.19 -22.61 0.43
CA ALA A 103 -6.13 -23.56 0.78
C ALA A 103 -6.60 -25.02 0.89
N GLU A 104 -7.88 -25.24 1.26
CA GLU A 104 -8.50 -26.57 1.23
C GLU A 104 -8.76 -27.06 -0.20
N GLN A 105 -9.10 -26.17 -1.12
CA GLN A 105 -9.43 -26.49 -2.51
C GLN A 105 -8.20 -26.59 -3.41
N ASP A 106 -7.23 -25.69 -3.22
CA ASP A 106 -6.01 -25.53 -4.02
C ASP A 106 -4.80 -25.22 -3.11
N PRO A 107 -4.33 -26.21 -2.33
CA PRO A 107 -3.20 -26.02 -1.41
C PRO A 107 -1.90 -25.69 -2.15
N GLU A 108 -1.68 -26.26 -3.34
CA GLU A 108 -0.49 -26.02 -4.16
C GLU A 108 -0.48 -24.59 -4.72
N GLY A 109 -1.63 -24.10 -5.20
CA GLY A 109 -1.77 -22.72 -5.63
C GLY A 109 -1.51 -21.73 -4.50
N VAL A 110 -2.10 -21.93 -3.31
CA VAL A 110 -1.84 -21.06 -2.15
C VAL A 110 -0.36 -21.09 -1.75
N ALA A 111 0.27 -22.26 -1.73
CA ALA A 111 1.71 -22.38 -1.45
C ALA A 111 2.56 -21.63 -2.48
N ALA A 112 2.23 -21.74 -3.78
CA ALA A 112 2.91 -21.00 -4.83
C ALA A 112 2.73 -19.48 -4.69
N TRP A 113 1.51 -19.02 -4.40
CA TRP A 113 1.21 -17.60 -4.19
C TRP A 113 2.01 -16.99 -3.03
N LEU A 114 2.20 -17.74 -1.93
CA LEU A 114 2.96 -17.28 -0.77
C LEU A 114 4.47 -17.23 -1.01
N ALA A 115 5.02 -18.05 -1.92
CA ALA A 115 6.45 -18.26 -2.08
C ALA A 115 7.04 -17.68 -3.38
N ASN A 116 6.23 -17.47 -4.41
CA ASN A 116 6.67 -17.10 -5.75
C ASN A 116 5.99 -15.81 -6.20
N VAL A 117 6.79 -14.77 -6.45
CA VAL A 117 6.30 -13.44 -6.87
C VAL A 117 5.65 -13.42 -8.25
N ASP A 118 5.88 -14.44 -9.07
CA ASP A 118 5.29 -14.59 -10.40
C ASP A 118 4.05 -15.48 -10.40
N ALA A 119 3.74 -16.13 -9.28
CA ALA A 119 2.58 -17.02 -9.17
C ALA A 119 1.27 -16.23 -9.28
N ARG A 120 0.34 -16.77 -10.07
CA ARG A 120 -1.00 -16.20 -10.32
C ARG A 120 -2.09 -17.29 -10.32
N PRO A 121 -2.12 -18.21 -9.34
CA PRO A 121 -3.13 -19.29 -9.31
C PRO A 121 -4.57 -18.73 -9.27
N HIS A 122 -4.72 -17.52 -8.73
CA HIS A 122 -5.96 -16.79 -8.64
C HIS A 122 -6.39 -16.09 -9.95
N GLY A 123 -5.57 -16.13 -11.02
CA GLY A 123 -5.87 -15.56 -12.34
C GLY A 123 -5.68 -14.04 -12.49
N GLY A 124 -5.57 -13.31 -11.37
CA GLY A 124 -5.37 -11.86 -11.33
C GLY A 124 -3.91 -11.41 -11.51
N GLU A 125 -3.43 -10.43 -10.76
CA GLU A 125 -2.08 -9.82 -10.90
C GLU A 125 -1.04 -10.51 -10.00
N SER A 126 0.20 -10.74 -10.50
CA SER A 126 1.29 -11.24 -9.64
C SER A 126 1.94 -10.13 -8.81
N VAL A 127 2.72 -10.49 -7.79
CA VAL A 127 3.50 -9.50 -7.00
C VAL A 127 4.54 -8.79 -7.88
N ALA A 128 5.14 -9.50 -8.85
CA ALA A 128 6.05 -8.88 -9.82
C ALA A 128 5.34 -7.86 -10.73
N MET A 129 4.13 -8.18 -11.22
CA MET A 129 3.33 -7.25 -12.02
C MET A 129 2.91 -6.00 -11.21
N LEU A 130 2.48 -6.20 -9.96
CA LEU A 130 2.19 -5.10 -9.04
C LEU A 130 3.42 -4.20 -8.86
N TYR A 131 4.59 -4.79 -8.64
CA TYR A 131 5.85 -4.06 -8.46
C TYR A 131 6.17 -3.17 -9.67
N GLU A 132 6.06 -3.71 -10.88
CA GLU A 132 6.25 -2.95 -12.12
C GLU A 132 5.22 -1.83 -12.29
N ARG A 133 3.94 -2.09 -12.00
CA ARG A 133 2.87 -1.10 -12.04
C ARG A 133 3.15 0.05 -11.08
N VAL A 134 3.54 -0.25 -9.84
CA VAL A 134 3.87 0.76 -8.83
C VAL A 134 5.12 1.56 -9.23
N ALA A 135 6.15 0.93 -9.79
CA ALA A 135 7.33 1.62 -10.31
C ALA A 135 6.96 2.62 -11.43
N LYS A 136 6.05 2.23 -12.33
CA LYS A 136 5.52 3.11 -13.38
C LYS A 136 4.69 4.26 -12.77
N ALA A 137 3.84 3.97 -11.79
CA ALA A 137 3.02 4.97 -11.08
C ALA A 137 3.89 6.02 -10.40
N LEU A 138 4.95 5.61 -9.68
CA LEU A 138 5.91 6.51 -9.03
C LEU A 138 6.63 7.39 -10.05
N SER A 139 7.00 6.82 -11.20
CA SER A 139 7.67 7.56 -12.28
C SER A 139 6.72 8.60 -12.92
N GLY A 140 5.44 8.27 -13.08
CA GLY A 140 4.41 9.20 -13.54
C GLY A 140 4.17 10.31 -12.52
N LEU A 141 3.95 9.95 -11.26
CA LEU A 141 3.74 10.92 -10.18
C LEU A 141 4.91 11.90 -10.05
N ALA A 142 6.16 11.43 -10.15
CA ALA A 142 7.34 12.30 -10.12
C ALA A 142 7.44 13.24 -11.32
N ARG A 143 6.97 12.81 -12.51
CA ARG A 143 6.96 13.64 -13.72
C ARG A 143 5.90 14.72 -13.66
N ASP A 144 4.70 14.36 -13.22
CA ASP A 144 3.54 15.26 -13.16
C ASP A 144 3.66 16.25 -12.00
N ASN A 145 4.43 15.90 -10.97
CA ASN A 145 4.69 16.75 -9.82
C ASN A 145 5.88 17.71 -10.04
N ALA A 146 5.80 18.52 -11.09
CA ALA A 146 6.86 19.46 -11.48
C ALA A 146 7.23 20.48 -10.38
N MET A 147 6.31 20.74 -9.43
CA MET A 147 6.51 21.68 -8.32
C MET A 147 6.89 21.01 -6.99
N ASN A 148 7.13 19.70 -6.99
CA ASN A 148 7.46 18.94 -5.78
C ASN A 148 6.41 19.15 -4.65
N GLU A 149 5.15 19.29 -5.05
CA GLU A 149 3.98 19.34 -4.16
C GLU A 149 3.98 18.11 -3.27
N ARG A 150 3.62 18.28 -1.99
CA ARG A 150 3.51 17.16 -1.07
C ARG A 150 2.30 16.32 -1.45
N CYS A 151 2.48 15.02 -1.62
CA CYS A 151 1.37 14.08 -1.90
C CYS A 151 1.14 13.12 -0.72
N LEU A 152 -0.11 12.76 -0.48
CA LEU A 152 -0.51 11.70 0.44
C LEU A 152 -1.33 10.70 -0.37
N ILE A 153 -0.81 9.48 -0.47
CA ILE A 153 -1.42 8.39 -1.21
C ILE A 153 -1.95 7.39 -0.18
N VAL A 154 -3.27 7.24 -0.11
CA VAL A 154 -3.95 6.26 0.75
C VAL A 154 -4.22 5.01 -0.08
N THR A 155 -3.62 3.89 0.31
CA THR A 155 -3.56 2.66 -0.50
C THR A 155 -3.42 1.41 0.38
N HIS A 156 -2.93 0.32 -0.17
CA HIS A 156 -2.88 -1.01 0.42
C HIS A 156 -1.48 -1.32 0.94
N ALA A 157 -1.38 -2.18 1.96
CA ALA A 157 -0.09 -2.57 2.52
C ALA A 157 0.86 -3.13 1.45
N ILE A 158 0.38 -3.95 0.52
CA ILE A 158 1.22 -4.53 -0.55
C ILE A 158 1.74 -3.47 -1.53
N VAL A 159 0.96 -2.43 -1.80
CA VAL A 159 1.39 -1.28 -2.61
C VAL A 159 2.48 -0.49 -1.88
N VAL A 160 2.32 -0.21 -0.59
CA VAL A 160 3.34 0.50 0.20
C VAL A 160 4.65 -0.32 0.29
N LYS A 161 4.55 -1.64 0.44
CA LYS A 161 5.72 -2.55 0.38
C LYS A 161 6.41 -2.49 -0.99
N ALA A 162 5.65 -2.50 -2.09
CA ALA A 162 6.20 -2.36 -3.44
C ALA A 162 6.91 -1.00 -3.63
N VAL A 163 6.35 0.09 -3.12
CA VAL A 163 7.02 1.41 -3.11
C VAL A 163 8.34 1.33 -2.34
N LEU A 164 8.34 0.72 -1.15
CA LEU A 164 9.55 0.59 -0.34
C LEU A 164 10.64 -0.22 -1.04
N ALA A 165 10.28 -1.40 -1.56
CA ALA A 165 11.19 -2.27 -2.30
C ALA A 165 11.76 -1.55 -3.52
N HIS A 166 10.91 -0.90 -4.32
CA HIS A 166 11.33 -0.19 -5.53
C HIS A 166 12.28 0.97 -5.22
N VAL A 167 11.93 1.80 -4.24
CA VAL A 167 12.80 2.91 -3.85
C VAL A 167 14.13 2.39 -3.31
N ARG A 168 14.14 1.30 -2.54
CA ARG A 168 15.39 0.68 -2.06
C ARG A 168 16.14 -0.12 -3.11
N ARG A 169 15.58 -0.30 -4.31
CA ARG A 169 16.11 -1.17 -5.38
C ARG A 169 16.26 -2.62 -4.92
N GLU A 170 15.34 -3.08 -4.09
CA GLU A 170 15.23 -4.47 -3.67
C GLU A 170 14.44 -5.28 -4.70
N PRO A 171 14.73 -6.58 -4.86
CA PRO A 171 13.95 -7.43 -5.75
C PRO A 171 12.50 -7.60 -5.23
N PRO A 172 11.50 -7.88 -6.11
CA PRO A 172 10.10 -8.05 -5.70
C PRO A 172 9.89 -9.08 -4.57
N ALA A 173 10.77 -10.08 -4.48
CA ALA A 173 10.73 -11.09 -3.41
C ALA A 173 10.81 -10.50 -1.99
N SER A 174 11.40 -9.31 -1.80
CA SER A 174 11.46 -8.69 -0.47
C SER A 174 10.08 -8.27 0.04
N ILE A 175 9.11 -8.02 -0.85
CA ILE A 175 7.72 -7.64 -0.49
C ILE A 175 7.06 -8.71 0.37
N LEU A 176 7.28 -10.00 0.05
CA LEU A 176 6.68 -11.13 0.74
C LEU A 176 7.12 -11.22 2.21
N ALA A 177 8.31 -10.71 2.53
CA ALA A 177 8.88 -10.75 3.88
C ALA A 177 8.52 -9.53 4.75
N MET A 178 7.91 -8.49 4.18
CA MET A 178 7.57 -7.26 4.90
C MET A 178 6.22 -7.39 5.61
N ASN A 179 6.08 -6.80 6.80
CA ASN A 179 4.80 -6.72 7.50
C ASN A 179 4.42 -5.27 7.82
N PHE A 180 3.21 -4.87 7.44
CA PHE A 180 2.70 -3.51 7.56
C PHE A 180 1.29 -3.58 8.15
N ALA A 181 1.11 -2.98 9.32
CA ALA A 181 -0.21 -2.85 9.93
C ALA A 181 -1.08 -1.83 9.16
N PRO A 182 -2.41 -1.89 9.28
CA PRO A 182 -3.30 -0.80 8.88
C PRO A 182 -2.78 0.55 9.39
N LEU A 183 -2.97 1.62 8.61
CA LEU A 183 -2.49 2.98 8.93
C LEU A 183 -0.96 3.12 9.11
N SER A 184 -0.15 2.09 8.81
CA SER A 184 1.30 2.25 8.65
C SER A 184 1.60 3.22 7.50
N SER A 185 2.70 3.97 7.58
CA SER A 185 3.07 4.89 6.51
C SER A 185 4.54 4.86 6.13
N LEU A 186 4.81 5.05 4.85
CA LEU A 186 6.11 5.32 4.29
C LEU A 186 6.19 6.77 3.81
N SER A 187 7.17 7.52 4.30
CA SER A 187 7.45 8.88 3.84
C SER A 187 8.68 8.89 2.94
N LEU A 188 8.49 9.33 1.71
CA LEU A 188 9.54 9.66 0.76
C LEU A 188 9.74 11.17 0.79
N ASP A 189 10.91 11.61 1.22
CA ASP A 189 11.35 12.99 1.08
C ASP A 189 12.43 13.02 -0.03
N HIS A 190 12.38 14.03 -0.90
CA HIS A 190 13.39 14.31 -1.93
C HIS A 190 14.84 14.29 -1.42
N ARG A 191 15.07 14.33 -0.09
CA ARG A 191 16.39 14.22 0.55
C ARG A 191 16.59 12.97 1.43
N VAL A 192 15.54 12.29 1.92
CA VAL A 192 15.60 11.22 2.94
C VAL A 192 14.42 10.24 2.85
N LEU A 193 14.62 8.94 3.09
CA LEU A 193 13.53 7.97 3.26
C LEU A 193 13.26 7.75 4.76
N ASN A 194 12.00 7.89 5.20
CA ASN A 194 11.60 7.62 6.58
C ASN A 194 10.43 6.63 6.61
N PHE A 195 10.56 5.54 7.37
CA PHE A 195 9.49 4.58 7.60
C PHE A 195 8.94 4.68 9.02
N VAL A 196 7.61 4.65 9.19
CA VAL A 196 6.93 4.62 10.48
C VAL A 196 5.98 3.43 10.51
N ALA A 197 6.36 2.37 11.21
CA ALA A 197 5.48 1.26 11.57
C ALA A 197 4.63 1.67 12.79
N GLN A 198 3.35 1.27 12.78
CA GLN A 198 2.50 1.28 13.97
C GLN A 198 2.53 -0.10 14.63
#